data_AF-A0A316DC23-F1
#
_entry.id   AF-A0A316DC23-F1
#
_cell.length_a   1.000
_cell.length_b   1.000
_cell.length_c   1.000
_cell.angle_alpha   90.00
_cell.angle_beta   90.00
_cell.angle_gamma   90.00
#
_symmetry.space_group_name_H-M   'P 1'
#
loop_
_entity.id
_entity.type
_entity.pdbx_description
1 polymer ?
#
loop_
_entity_poly.entity_id
_entity_poly.type
_entity_poly.pdbx_seq_one_letter_code
_entity_poly.pdbx_strand_id
1 'polypeptide(L)'
;MLIFGLEILIFSYFMLTPTWYLKGFPNYFIGEDKQLYRVIRSEGTDSLQLKKLCMQRYTKGYYFSGKFYSLVKLRPLLYRASETPSLHSFEE
;
A
#
# COMPACT_ATOMS: atom_id res chain seq x y z
N MET A 1 24.32 -21.17 -32.83
CA MET A 1 24.82 -21.34 -31.45
C MET A 1 24.40 -20.10 -30.68
N LEU A 2 23.69 -20.30 -29.56
CA LEU A 2 22.83 -19.33 -28.86
C LEU A 2 23.57 -18.07 -28.39
N ILE A 3 22.94 -16.91 -28.56
CA ILE A 3 22.83 -15.93 -27.47
C ILE A 3 21.40 -15.36 -27.53
N PHE A 4 20.49 -16.03 -26.82
CA PHE A 4 19.13 -15.55 -26.61
C PHE A 4 19.16 -14.24 -25.84
N GLY A 5 18.33 -13.32 -26.31
CA GLY A 5 17.45 -12.57 -25.43
C GLY A 5 18.16 -11.82 -24.32
N LEU A 6 18.57 -10.62 -24.67
CA LEU A 6 18.59 -9.45 -23.81
C LEU A 6 17.19 -9.20 -23.19
N GLU A 7 16.58 -10.18 -22.53
CA GLU A 7 15.54 -9.94 -21.54
C GLU A 7 16.28 -9.55 -20.28
N ILE A 8 16.71 -8.29 -20.31
CA ILE A 8 16.93 -7.48 -19.14
C ILE A 8 15.70 -7.68 -18.26
N LEU A 9 15.79 -8.64 -17.36
CA LEU A 9 15.13 -8.62 -16.09
C LEU A 9 15.66 -7.38 -15.38
N ILE A 10 15.18 -6.20 -15.80
CA ILE A 10 14.84 -5.15 -14.84
C ILE A 10 13.77 -5.83 -13.99
N PHE A 11 14.22 -6.65 -13.04
CA PHE A 11 13.55 -6.82 -11.77
C PHE A 11 13.41 -5.40 -11.27
N SER A 12 12.28 -4.82 -11.66
CA SER A 12 11.77 -3.58 -11.16
C SER A 12 11.73 -3.79 -9.65
N TYR A 13 12.81 -3.38 -8.98
CA TYR A 13 12.84 -3.21 -7.55
C TYR A 13 11.95 -2.00 -7.31
N PHE A 14 10.64 -2.24 -7.45
CA PHE A 14 9.60 -1.28 -7.18
C PHE A 14 9.67 -1.12 -5.67
N MET A 15 10.53 -0.19 -5.21
CA MET A 15 10.47 0.31 -3.85
C MET A 15 9.02 0.74 -3.67
N LEU A 16 8.25 -0.10 -2.99
CA LEU A 16 6.83 0.09 -2.77
C LEU A 16 6.68 1.29 -1.84
N THR A 17 6.58 2.47 -2.45
CA THR A 17 6.42 3.74 -1.75
C THR A 17 4.94 3.89 -1.38
N PRO A 18 4.63 4.07 -0.08
CA PRO A 18 3.27 4.38 0.32
C PRO A 18 2.90 5.76 -0.21
N THR A 19 1.89 5.84 -1.07
CA THR A 19 1.37 7.11 -1.60
C THR A 19 0.26 7.64 -0.72
N TRP A 20 -0.61 6.75 -0.25
CA TRP A 20 -1.72 7.08 0.65
C TRP A 20 -1.75 6.13 1.84
N TYR A 21 -2.06 6.67 3.00
CA TYR A 21 -2.35 5.89 4.20
C TYR A 21 -3.83 5.93 4.51
N LEU A 22 -4.31 4.93 5.25
CA LEU A 22 -5.71 4.84 5.67
C LEU A 22 -5.85 5.27 7.14
N LYS A 23 -6.66 6.31 7.39
CA LYS A 23 -7.00 6.78 8.73
C LYS A 23 -7.76 5.68 9.49
N GLY A 24 -7.29 5.34 10.68
CA GLY A 24 -7.83 4.24 11.49
C GLY A 24 -7.32 2.84 11.10
N PHE A 25 -6.50 2.72 10.05
CA PHE A 25 -5.94 1.45 9.57
C PHE A 25 -4.43 1.57 9.32
N PRO A 26 -3.59 1.65 10.38
CA PRO A 26 -2.16 1.91 10.25
C PRO A 26 -1.38 0.80 9.52
N ASN A 27 -1.93 -0.41 9.51
CA ASN A 27 -1.34 -1.55 8.80
C ASN A 27 -1.72 -1.58 7.30
N TYR A 28 -2.39 -0.56 6.78
CA TYR A 28 -2.87 -0.52 5.40
C TYR A 28 -2.41 0.78 4.71
N PHE A 29 -1.93 0.63 3.48
CA PHE A 29 -1.53 1.77 2.65
C PHE A 29 -1.80 1.47 1.18
N ILE A 30 -1.92 2.52 0.37
CA ILE A 30 -2.01 2.42 -1.08
C ILE A 30 -0.66 2.77 -1.67
N GLY A 31 -0.12 1.85 -2.46
CA GLY A 31 1.13 2.04 -3.20
C GLY A 31 0.94 2.92 -4.44
N GLU A 32 2.04 3.29 -5.07
CA GLU A 32 2.04 4.09 -6.31
C GLU A 32 1.27 3.40 -7.45
N ASP A 33 1.23 2.06 -7.46
CA ASP A 33 0.45 1.26 -8.40
C ASP A 33 -1.08 1.32 -8.17
N LYS A 34 -1.53 2.21 -7.27
CA LYS A 34 -2.93 2.41 -6.89
C LYS A 34 -3.59 1.17 -6.30
N GLN A 35 -2.78 0.26 -5.74
CA GLN A 35 -3.29 -0.94 -5.09
C GLN A 35 -3.12 -0.84 -3.58
N LEU A 36 -4.04 -1.49 -2.87
CA LEU A 36 -4.06 -1.51 -1.42
C LEU A 36 -3.15 -2.64 -0.93
N TYR A 37 -2.25 -2.31 -0.01
CA TYR A 37 -1.34 -3.24 0.63
C TYR A 37 -1.64 -3.30 2.12
N ARG A 38 -1.53 -4.50 2.69
CA ARG A 38 -1.56 -4.74 4.12
C ARG A 38 -0.17 -5.12 4.59
N VAL A 39 0.35 -4.39 5.56
CA VAL A 39 1.55 -4.76 6.32
C VAL A 39 1.14 -5.81 7.35
N ILE A 40 1.79 -6.96 7.28
CA ILE A 40 1.65 -8.04 8.25
C ILE A 40 2.99 -8.14 8.97
N ARG A 41 2.98 -7.82 10.26
CA ARG A 41 4.09 -8.10 11.17
C ARG A 41 3.85 -9.47 11.77
N SER A 42 4.75 -10.42 11.53
CA SER A 42 4.76 -11.67 12.29
C SER A 42 5.43 -11.40 13.64
N GLU A 43 4.75 -11.70 14.74
CA GLU A 43 5.39 -11.67 16.06
C GLU A 43 6.58 -12.63 16.07
N GLY A 44 7.75 -12.14 16.49
CA GLY A 44 8.97 -12.95 16.60
C GLY A 44 9.81 -13.08 15.32
N THR A 45 9.50 -12.36 14.24
CA THR A 45 10.38 -12.29 13.06
C THR A 45 10.45 -10.87 12.53
N ASP A 46 11.66 -10.36 12.29
CA ASP A 46 11.93 -9.02 11.71
C ASP A 46 11.48 -8.87 10.24
N SER A 47 10.71 -9.84 9.73
CA SER A 47 10.23 -9.85 8.35
C SER A 47 8.87 -9.15 8.25
N LEU A 48 8.85 -8.04 7.52
CA LEU A 48 7.61 -7.37 7.13
C LEU A 48 7.05 -8.06 5.90
N GLN A 49 5.88 -8.68 6.02
CA GLN A 49 5.18 -9.24 4.87
C GLN A 49 4.17 -8.24 4.32
N LEU A 50 4.21 -7.99 3.01
CA LEU A 50 3.26 -7.14 2.33
C LEU A 50 2.25 -8.01 1.59
N LYS A 51 0.98 -7.91 1.99
CA LYS A 51 -0.13 -8.56 1.29
C LYS A 51 -0.85 -7.56 0.41
N LYS A 52 -0.73 -7.75 -0.90
CA LYS A 52 -1.49 -7.00 -1.91
C LYS A 52 -2.96 -7.42 -1.88
N LEU A 53 -3.86 -6.46 -1.82
CA LEU A 53 -5.31 -6.66 -1.85
C LEU A 53 -5.84 -6.33 -3.24
N CYS A 54 -6.43 -7.33 -3.88
CA CYS A 54 -7.07 -7.15 -5.17
C CYS A 54 -8.37 -6.36 -5.02
N MET A 55 -8.53 -5.34 -5.86
CA MET A 55 -9.79 -4.62 -5.99
C MET A 55 -10.83 -5.55 -6.61
N GLN A 56 -12.01 -5.62 -6.00
CA GLN A 56 -13.13 -6.30 -6.63
C GLN A 56 -13.70 -5.40 -7.74
N ARG A 57 -13.42 -5.76 -8.99
CA ARG A 57 -13.76 -4.95 -10.18
C ARG A 57 -15.25 -4.63 -10.27
N TYR A 58 -16.10 -5.61 -9.98
CA TYR A 58 -17.56 -5.49 -10.10
C TYR A 58 -18.18 -4.55 -9.04
N THR A 59 -17.65 -4.56 -7.83
CA THR A 59 -18.19 -3.77 -6.70
C THR A 59 -17.43 -2.47 -6.46
N LYS A 60 -16.37 -2.20 -7.25
CA LYS A 60 -15.49 -1.03 -7.15
C LYS A 60 -15.07 -0.75 -5.69
N GLY A 61 -14.44 -1.74 -5.05
CA GLY A 61 -14.01 -1.61 -3.66
C GLY A 61 -13.00 -2.67 -3.22
N TYR A 62 -12.63 -2.60 -1.95
CA TYR A 62 -11.68 -3.50 -1.30
C TYR A 62 -12.33 -4.21 -0.11
N TYR A 63 -11.94 -5.46 0.10
CA TYR A 63 -12.28 -6.19 1.30
C TYR A 63 -11.08 -6.22 2.23
N PHE A 64 -11.18 -5.60 3.40
CA PHE A 64 -10.14 -5.61 4.41
C PHE A 64 -10.73 -5.43 5.82
N SER A 65 -10.00 -5.85 6.84
CA SER A 65 -10.49 -5.84 8.22
C SER A 65 -11.84 -6.57 8.40
N GLY A 66 -12.11 -7.61 7.58
CA GLY A 66 -13.36 -8.38 7.61
C GLY A 66 -14.58 -7.63 7.09
N LYS A 67 -14.42 -6.47 6.45
CA LYS A 67 -15.52 -5.67 5.91
C LYS A 67 -15.24 -5.23 4.48
N PHE A 68 -16.31 -5.04 3.70
CA PHE A 68 -16.21 -4.44 2.38
C PHE A 68 -16.27 -2.92 2.47
N TYR A 69 -15.31 -2.26 1.84
CA TYR A 69 -15.25 -0.81 1.69
C TYR A 69 -15.29 -0.45 0.21
N SER A 70 -16.36 0.24 -0.21
CA SER A 70 -16.44 0.83 -1.54
C SER A 70 -15.44 1.98 -1.65
N LEU A 71 -14.99 2.28 -2.87
CA LEU A 71 -14.07 3.40 -3.11
C LEU A 71 -14.60 4.74 -2.57
N VAL A 72 -15.91 4.95 -2.61
CA VAL A 72 -16.56 6.17 -2.09
C VAL A 72 -16.36 6.30 -0.58
N LYS A 73 -16.48 5.19 0.17
CA LYS A 73 -16.23 5.17 1.62
C LYS A 73 -14.75 5.19 1.96
N LEU A 74 -13.90 4.68 1.07
CA LEU A 74 -12.45 4.64 1.27
C LEU A 74 -11.82 6.02 1.12
N ARG A 75 -12.23 6.78 0.08
CA ARG A 75 -11.68 8.10 -0.25
C ARG A 75 -11.54 9.07 0.92
N PRO A 76 -12.56 9.32 1.76
CA PRO A 76 -12.43 10.25 2.88
C PRO A 76 -11.50 9.76 4.00
N LEU A 77 -11.12 8.47 4.00
CA LEU A 77 -10.18 7.91 4.96
C LEU A 77 -8.73 7.98 4.48
N LEU A 78 -8.51 8.32 3.21
CA LEU A 78 -7.17 8.40 2.63
C LEU A 78 -6.55 9.75 2.95
N TYR A 79 -5.31 9.72 3.45
CA TYR A 79 -4.46 10.89 3.59
C TYR A 79 -3.11 10.63 2.92
N ARG A 80 -2.49 11.67 2.36
CA ARG A 80 -1.31 11.50 1.53
C ARG A 80 -0.08 11.30 2.40
N ALA A 81 0.83 10.42 2.00
CA ALA A 81 2.07 10.18 2.74
C ALA A 81 2.95 11.45 2.87
N SER A 82 2.93 12.32 1.85
CA SER A 82 3.63 13.62 1.88
C SER A 82 3.02 14.63 2.86
N GLU A 83 1.80 14.38 3.34
CA GLU A 83 1.16 15.16 4.40
C GLU A 83 1.49 14.56 5.77
N THR A 84 2.71 14.02 5.95
CA THR A 84 3.20 13.84 7.30
C THR A 84 3.20 15.24 7.91
N PRO A 85 2.40 15.55 8.94
CA PRO A 85 2.60 16.78 9.67
C PRO A 85 4.02 16.67 10.22
N SER A 86 4.94 17.41 9.62
CA SER A 86 6.25 17.64 10.21
C SER A 86 5.99 18.01 11.66
N LEU A 87 6.61 17.26 12.58
CA LEU A 87 6.78 17.59 13.98
C LEU A 87 7.47 18.95 14.10
N HIS A 88 6.76 20.03 13.78
CA HIS A 88 7.27 21.39 13.74
C HIS A 88 6.17 22.40 14.11
N SER A 89 5.31 22.04 15.07
CA SER A 89 4.34 22.97 15.67
C SER A 89 4.00 22.61 17.12
N PHE A 90 4.90 21.95 17.84
CA PHE A 90 4.81 21.79 19.29
C PHE A 90 6.09 22.33 19.92
N GLU A 91 6.22 23.65 19.95
CA GLU A 91 6.98 24.45 20.90
C GLU A 91 6.79 25.91 20.45
N GLU A 92 5.67 26.50 20.89
CA GLU A 92 5.58 27.93 21.17
C GLU A 92 5.98 28.16 22.63
#